data_AF-A0AAD5A886-F1
#
_entry.id   AF-A0AAD5A886-F1
#
_cell.length_a   1.000
_cell.length_b   1.000
_cell.length_c   1.000
_cell.angle_alpha   90.00
_cell.angle_beta   90.00
_cell.angle_gamma   90.00
#
_symmetry.space_group_name_H-M   'P 1'
#
loop_
_entity.id
_entity.type
_entity.pdbx_description
1 polymer ?
#
loop_
_entity_poly.entity_id
_entity_poly.type
_entity_poly.pdbx_seq_one_letter_code
_entity_poly.pdbx_strand_id
1 'polypeptide(L)'
;KKLFLVGTVRKNKPELPPNLLQVKGRPVPFSIFGFTRNTTADSPIPKRGRNVIVLSTRHREAAVTEEPKAKADIITYYNRCKGGVDNLDKVVATYSCRRKTKQWPQMLFFNMMDISGYNAYVIFTTIDPSWNQHKLFRRRLFSEELGNSMISAAILRRQHLPRARIAAALVQELQ
;
A
#
# COMPACT_ATOMS: atom_id res chain seq x y z
N LYS A 1 18.62 9.56 -12.73
CA LYS A 1 17.34 9.75 -11.99
C LYS A 1 17.59 10.61 -10.76
N LYS A 2 16.83 11.69 -10.52
CA LYS A 2 16.91 12.48 -9.27
C LYS A 2 16.01 11.82 -8.22
N LEU A 3 16.58 11.12 -7.25
CA LEU A 3 15.85 10.55 -6.11
C LEU A 3 15.74 11.60 -5.02
N PHE A 4 14.58 11.67 -4.37
CA PHE A 4 14.35 12.53 -3.22
C PHE A 4 13.86 11.71 -2.04
N LEU A 5 14.20 12.16 -0.84
CA LEU A 5 13.75 11.56 0.42
C LEU A 5 12.76 12.50 1.08
N VAL A 6 11.64 11.95 1.54
CA VAL A 6 10.71 12.62 2.44
C VAL A 6 10.29 11.62 3.50
N GLY A 7 10.41 11.98 4.77
CA GLY A 7 10.09 11.05 5.84
C GLY A 7 10.13 11.68 7.21
N THR A 8 9.52 10.99 8.18
CA THR A 8 9.60 11.40 9.58
C THR A 8 10.95 11.01 10.18
N VAL A 9 11.44 11.85 11.09
CA VAL A 9 12.69 11.59 11.82
C VAL A 9 12.38 11.47 13.30
N ARG A 10 13.02 10.50 13.95
CA ARG A 10 12.88 10.29 15.39
C ARG A 10 13.53 11.45 16.14
N LYS A 11 12.90 11.90 17.23
CA LYS A 11 13.33 13.09 18.00
C LYS A 11 14.67 12.92 18.72
N ASN A 12 15.10 11.68 18.94
CA ASN A 12 16.34 11.35 19.63
C ASN A 12 17.58 11.41 18.72
N LYS A 13 17.45 11.95 17.51
CA LYS A 13 18.55 12.06 16.56
C LYS A 13 19.43 13.25 16.92
N PRO A 14 20.74 13.05 17.18
CA PRO A 14 21.63 14.10 17.65
C PRO A 14 21.85 15.21 16.61
N GLU A 15 21.58 14.93 15.34
CA GLU A 15 21.70 15.90 14.24
C GLU A 15 20.58 16.94 14.24
N LEU A 16 19.52 16.74 15.03
CA LEU A 16 18.38 17.65 15.08
C LEU A 16 18.69 18.85 15.99
N PRO A 17 18.59 20.10 15.48
CA PRO A 17 18.72 21.28 16.32
C PRO A 17 17.71 21.27 17.48
N PRO A 18 18.11 21.61 18.71
CA PRO A 18 17.20 21.67 19.87
C PRO A 18 15.97 22.55 19.64
N ASN A 19 16.09 23.60 18.83
CA ASN A 19 14.99 24.48 18.45
C ASN A 19 13.87 23.75 17.67
N LEU A 20 14.17 22.68 16.92
CA LEU A 20 13.14 21.85 16.30
C LEU A 20 12.47 20.92 17.33
N LEU A 21 13.14 20.62 18.44
CA LEU A 21 12.61 19.71 19.47
C LEU A 21 11.73 20.42 20.50
N GLN A 22 11.93 21.72 20.69
CA GLN A 22 11.22 22.50 21.69
C GLN A 22 9.72 22.63 21.37
N VAL A 23 8.87 22.20 22.30
CA VAL A 23 7.39 22.28 22.16
C VAL A 23 6.76 23.25 23.16
N LYS A 24 7.40 23.46 24.32
CA LYS A 24 6.88 24.33 25.38
C LYS A 24 6.81 25.78 24.88
N GLY A 25 5.72 26.47 25.21
CA GLY A 25 5.52 27.89 24.88
C GLY A 25 5.12 28.18 23.43
N ARG A 26 4.94 27.17 22.57
CA ARG A 26 4.54 27.37 21.17
C ARG A 26 3.02 27.25 21.00
N PRO A 27 2.40 28.10 20.16
CA PRO A 27 0.97 28.02 19.85
C PRO A 27 0.65 26.75 19.05
N VAL A 28 -0.64 26.42 18.94
CA VAL A 28 -1.13 25.28 18.15
C VAL A 28 -2.24 25.79 17.23
N PRO A 29 -2.18 25.56 15.90
CA PRO A 29 -1.07 24.95 15.17
C PRO A 29 0.12 25.91 15.01
N PHE A 30 1.34 25.35 14.99
CA PHE A 30 2.57 26.10 14.71
C PHE A 30 3.60 25.18 14.08
N SER A 31 4.48 25.70 13.24
CA SER A 31 5.63 24.95 12.72
C SER A 31 6.89 25.79 12.69
N ILE A 32 8.04 25.13 12.83
CA ILE A 32 9.37 25.70 12.60
C ILE A 32 10.04 24.93 11.48
N PHE A 33 10.70 25.68 10.61
CA PHE A 33 11.52 25.13 9.56
C PHE A 33 13.02 25.25 9.90
N GLY A 34 13.77 24.20 9.60
CA GLY A 34 15.22 24.19 9.62
C GLY A 34 15.75 23.94 8.22
N PHE A 35 16.75 24.70 7.79
CA PHE A 35 17.28 24.60 6.43
C PHE A 35 18.76 24.24 6.43
N THR A 36 19.12 23.41 5.46
CA THR A 36 20.50 23.17 5.06
C THR A 36 20.60 23.39 3.54
N ARG A 37 21.80 23.30 2.98
CA ARG A 37 22.01 23.44 1.52
C ARG A 37 21.14 22.49 0.68
N ASN A 38 20.83 21.30 1.19
CA ASN A 38 20.14 20.24 0.42
C ASN A 38 18.87 19.67 1.05
N THR A 39 18.57 20.03 2.30
CA THR A 39 17.50 19.41 3.10
C THR A 39 16.76 20.46 3.90
N THR A 40 15.44 20.33 3.93
CA THR A 40 14.55 21.13 4.78
C THR A 40 13.92 20.22 5.82
N ALA A 41 13.91 20.68 7.06
CA ALA A 41 13.22 20.08 8.18
C ALA A 41 11.96 20.91 8.49
N ASP A 42 10.85 20.24 8.70
CA ASP A 42 9.60 20.80 9.18
C ASP A 42 9.29 20.18 10.56
N SER A 43 9.04 21.02 11.56
CA SER A 43 8.71 20.60 12.93
C SER A 43 7.33 21.10 13.37
N PRO A 44 6.24 20.54 12.83
CA PRO A 44 4.90 20.96 13.18
C PRO A 44 4.50 20.49 14.58
N ILE A 45 3.71 21.31 15.25
CA ILE A 45 3.04 21.01 16.53
C ILE A 45 1.55 20.84 16.25
N PRO A 46 1.12 19.63 15.83
CA PRO A 46 -0.29 19.39 15.53
C PRO A 46 -1.18 19.36 16.78
N LYS A 47 -0.61 19.07 17.96
CA LYS A 47 -1.32 19.00 19.24
C LYS A 47 -0.43 19.51 20.36
N ARG A 48 -1.02 20.07 21.42
CA ARG A 48 -0.29 20.59 22.58
C ARG A 48 0.65 19.52 23.15
N GLY A 49 1.93 19.87 23.32
CA GLY A 49 2.96 18.96 23.84
C GLY A 49 3.45 17.88 22.86
N ARG A 50 2.97 17.86 21.60
CA ARG A 50 3.41 16.90 20.58
C ARG A 50 3.90 17.63 19.33
N ASN A 51 5.20 17.54 19.06
CA ASN A 51 5.76 17.82 17.73
C ASN A 51 5.96 16.53 16.92
N VAL A 52 5.94 16.68 15.60
CA VAL A 52 6.43 15.71 14.62
C VAL A 52 7.58 16.37 13.88
N ILE A 53 8.56 15.61 13.41
CA ILE A 53 9.68 16.14 12.62
C ILE A 53 9.68 15.41 11.30
N VAL A 54 9.64 16.16 10.21
CA VAL A 54 9.66 15.64 8.85
C VAL A 54 10.85 16.26 8.12
N LEU A 55 11.69 15.44 7.50
CA LEU A 55 12.76 15.90 6.63
C LEU A 55 12.37 15.70 5.18
N SER A 56 12.83 16.62 4.33
CA SER A 56 12.70 16.52 2.89
C SER A 56 13.94 17.04 2.16
N THR A 57 14.43 16.27 1.19
CA THR A 57 15.43 16.75 0.21
C THR A 57 14.80 17.33 -1.06
N ARG A 58 13.47 17.18 -1.20
CA ARG A 58 12.66 17.68 -2.32
C ARG A 58 12.25 19.14 -2.12
N HIS A 59 11.70 19.47 -0.96
CA HIS A 59 11.15 20.80 -0.66
C HIS A 59 12.25 21.71 -0.14
N ARG A 60 12.41 22.90 -0.73
CA ARG A 60 13.50 23.85 -0.40
C ARG A 60 13.03 25.13 0.28
N GLU A 61 11.72 25.28 0.48
CA GLU A 61 11.09 26.48 1.00
C GLU A 61 10.15 26.13 2.16
N ALA A 62 9.87 27.10 3.03
CA ALA A 62 8.84 27.02 4.08
C ALA A 62 7.44 27.26 3.48
N ALA A 63 7.09 26.53 2.43
CA ALA A 63 5.79 26.66 1.80
C ALA A 63 4.69 26.04 2.67
N VAL A 64 3.55 26.73 2.72
CA VAL A 64 2.38 26.36 3.51
C VAL A 64 1.18 26.34 2.58
N THR A 65 0.34 25.31 2.71
CA THR A 65 -0.88 25.16 1.92
C THR A 65 -1.88 26.27 2.22
N GLU A 66 -2.60 26.75 1.21
CA GLU A 66 -3.72 27.70 1.37
C GLU A 66 -4.99 27.10 2.02
N GLU A 67 -4.93 25.83 2.44
CA GLU A 67 -6.02 25.17 3.15
C GLU A 67 -6.32 25.83 4.52
N PRO A 68 -7.55 25.68 5.07
CA PRO A 68 -7.94 26.31 6.35
C PRO A 68 -7.05 25.95 7.55
N LYS A 69 -6.27 24.87 7.45
CA LYS A 69 -5.36 24.39 8.50
C LYS A 69 -3.91 24.84 8.29
N ALA A 70 -3.60 25.55 7.20
CA ALA A 70 -2.29 26.13 6.88
C ALA A 70 -1.12 25.18 7.24
N LYS A 71 -1.15 23.96 6.69
CA LYS A 71 -0.11 22.96 6.96
C LYS A 71 1.07 23.17 6.04
N ALA A 72 2.28 22.86 6.51
CA ALA A 72 3.45 22.87 5.64
C ALA A 72 3.29 21.89 4.46
N ASP A 73 3.77 22.27 3.28
CA ASP A 73 3.69 21.42 2.09
C ASP A 73 4.41 20.08 2.30
N ILE A 74 5.50 20.09 3.06
CA ILE A 74 6.29 18.91 3.40
C ILE A 74 5.43 17.85 4.11
N ILE A 75 4.68 18.24 5.16
CA ILE A 75 3.83 17.30 5.90
C ILE A 75 2.63 16.85 5.07
N THR A 76 2.08 17.72 4.23
CA THR A 76 0.98 17.38 3.31
C THR A 76 1.43 16.35 2.28
N TYR A 77 2.59 16.58 1.64
CA TYR A 77 3.20 15.63 0.71
C TYR A 77 3.53 14.29 1.39
N TYR A 78 4.15 14.31 2.57
CA TYR A 78 4.43 13.10 3.34
C TYR A 78 3.16 12.29 3.62
N ASN A 79 2.08 12.94 4.08
CA ASN A 79 0.83 12.26 4.38
C ASN A 79 0.17 11.65 3.14
N ARG A 80 0.30 12.29 1.98
CA ARG A 80 -0.18 11.76 0.69
C ARG A 80 0.55 10.48 0.28
N CYS A 81 1.86 10.39 0.53
CA CYS A 81 2.69 9.30 0.02
C CYS A 81 2.94 8.17 1.03
N LYS A 82 2.88 8.43 2.34
CA LYS A 82 3.26 7.45 3.39
C LYS A 82 2.41 6.17 3.39
N GLY A 83 1.20 6.22 2.85
CA GLY A 83 0.25 5.10 2.89
C GLY A 83 0.43 4.07 1.79
N GLY A 84 1.36 4.24 0.84
CA GLY A 84 1.46 3.33 -0.32
C GLY A 84 1.64 1.86 0.06
N VAL A 85 2.60 1.57 0.94
CA VAL A 85 2.90 0.19 1.38
C VAL A 85 1.83 -0.34 2.34
N ASP A 86 1.39 0.46 3.31
CA ASP A 86 0.33 0.05 4.26
C ASP A 86 -0.99 -0.25 3.53
N ASN A 87 -1.31 0.53 2.48
CA ASN A 87 -2.48 0.26 1.65
C ASN A 87 -2.30 -1.05 0.89
N LEU A 88 -1.13 -1.32 0.31
CA LEU A 88 -0.82 -2.60 -0.35
C LEU A 88 -0.97 -3.77 0.62
N ASP A 89 -0.42 -3.67 1.83
CA ASP A 89 -0.52 -4.72 2.85
C ASP A 89 -1.98 -4.99 3.23
N LYS A 90 -2.76 -3.92 3.47
CA LYS A 90 -4.20 -4.02 3.76
C LYS A 90 -4.97 -4.70 2.63
N VAL A 91 -4.74 -4.31 1.38
CA VAL A 91 -5.47 -4.86 0.24
C VAL A 91 -5.08 -6.33 0.04
N VAL A 92 -3.79 -6.67 0.07
CA VAL A 92 -3.31 -8.05 -0.06
C VAL A 92 -3.87 -8.94 1.06
N ALA A 93 -3.86 -8.47 2.31
CA ALA A 93 -4.39 -9.23 3.43
C ALA A 93 -5.90 -9.57 3.30
N THR A 94 -6.67 -8.75 2.57
CA THR A 94 -8.11 -8.97 2.38
C THR A 94 -8.42 -10.20 1.50
N TYR A 95 -7.59 -10.47 0.49
CA TYR A 95 -7.73 -11.63 -0.39
C TYR A 95 -6.40 -12.39 -0.44
N SER A 96 -6.08 -13.03 0.68
CA SER A 96 -4.83 -13.78 0.83
C SER A 96 -5.05 -15.28 0.64
N CYS A 97 -4.15 -15.90 -0.10
CA CYS A 97 -4.06 -17.35 -0.27
C CYS A 97 -3.22 -18.01 0.84
N ARG A 98 -2.70 -17.25 1.81
CA ARG A 98 -1.91 -17.77 2.92
C ARG A 98 -2.67 -18.84 3.69
N ARG A 99 -1.94 -19.86 4.14
CA ARG A 99 -2.41 -20.95 4.99
C ARG A 99 -1.46 -21.14 6.15
N LYS A 100 -1.99 -21.61 7.28
CA LYS A 100 -1.16 -21.99 8.43
C LYS A 100 -0.18 -23.08 7.98
N THR A 101 1.11 -22.81 8.12
CA THR A 101 2.18 -23.74 7.74
C THR A 101 3.29 -23.67 8.78
N LYS A 102 4.04 -24.77 8.91
CA LYS A 102 5.26 -24.85 9.72
C LYS A 102 6.52 -24.58 8.89
N GLN A 103 6.38 -24.38 7.58
CA GLN A 103 7.49 -24.22 6.65
C GLN A 103 7.58 -22.77 6.16
N TRP A 104 8.60 -22.02 6.61
CA TRP A 104 8.77 -20.61 6.24
C TRP A 104 8.89 -20.34 4.72
N PRO A 105 9.46 -21.23 3.88
CA PRO A 105 9.50 -20.96 2.43
C PRO A 105 8.10 -20.93 1.81
N GLN A 106 7.18 -21.75 2.33
CA GLN A 106 5.79 -21.78 1.86
C GLN A 106 5.07 -20.47 2.19
N MET A 107 5.39 -19.84 3.32
CA MET A 107 4.88 -18.50 3.65
C MET A 107 5.36 -17.45 2.64
N LEU A 108 6.63 -17.50 2.23
CA LEU A 108 7.14 -16.62 1.17
C LEU A 108 6.43 -16.86 -0.16
N PHE A 109 6.20 -18.12 -0.53
CA PHE A 109 5.48 -18.46 -1.75
C PHE A 109 4.06 -17.87 -1.74
N PHE A 110 3.32 -18.00 -0.64
CA PHE A 110 2.00 -17.38 -0.53
C PHE A 110 2.06 -15.84 -0.63
N ASN A 111 3.08 -15.21 -0.03
CA ASN A 111 3.28 -13.75 -0.18
C ASN A 111 3.52 -13.35 -1.63
N MET A 112 4.35 -14.11 -2.35
CA MET A 112 4.62 -13.85 -3.77
C MET A 112 3.35 -13.97 -4.60
N MET A 113 2.52 -15.00 -4.36
CA MET A 113 1.25 -15.19 -5.05
C MET A 113 0.28 -14.03 -4.80
N ASP A 114 0.10 -13.61 -3.54
CA ASP A 114 -0.83 -12.54 -3.21
C ASP A 114 -0.40 -11.18 -3.82
N ILE A 115 0.89 -10.84 -3.74
CA ILE A 115 1.44 -9.60 -4.33
C ILE A 115 1.36 -9.65 -5.86
N SER A 116 1.68 -10.80 -6.48
CA SER A 116 1.63 -10.96 -7.93
C SER A 116 0.21 -10.84 -8.46
N GLY A 117 -0.78 -11.45 -7.78
CA GLY A 117 -2.19 -11.33 -8.13
C GLY A 117 -2.68 -9.88 -8.06
N TYR A 118 -2.27 -9.12 -7.03
CA TYR A 118 -2.60 -7.70 -6.93
C TYR A 118 -1.93 -6.85 -8.01
N ASN A 119 -0.63 -7.08 -8.30
CA ASN A 119 0.07 -6.37 -9.36
C ASN A 119 -0.53 -6.66 -10.74
N ALA A 120 -0.90 -7.91 -11.01
CA ALA A 120 -1.59 -8.29 -12.24
C ALA A 120 -2.93 -7.55 -12.37
N TYR A 121 -3.71 -7.45 -11.29
CA TYR A 121 -4.93 -6.66 -11.26
C TYR A 121 -4.69 -5.18 -11.59
N VAL A 122 -3.66 -4.57 -11.00
CA VAL A 122 -3.30 -3.15 -11.26
C VAL A 122 -2.93 -2.94 -12.72
N ILE A 123 -2.08 -3.80 -13.28
CA ILE A 123 -1.67 -3.74 -14.69
C ILE A 123 -2.90 -3.90 -15.60
N PHE A 124 -3.71 -4.92 -15.36
CA PHE A 124 -4.89 -5.23 -16.16
C PHE A 124 -5.89 -4.06 -16.16
N THR A 125 -6.23 -3.52 -15.00
CA THR A 125 -7.17 -2.38 -14.88
C THR A 125 -6.58 -1.04 -15.34
N THR A 126 -5.26 -0.95 -15.50
CA THR A 126 -4.60 0.18 -16.16
C THR A 126 -4.72 0.08 -17.68
N ILE A 127 -4.62 -1.14 -18.23
CA ILE A 127 -4.74 -1.40 -19.68
C ILE A 127 -6.21 -1.31 -20.12
N ASP A 128 -7.13 -1.89 -19.34
CA ASP A 128 -8.57 -1.83 -19.58
C ASP A 128 -9.31 -1.23 -18.36
N PRO A 129 -9.40 0.11 -18.29
CA PRO A 129 -10.13 0.78 -17.22
C PRO A 129 -11.62 0.49 -17.24
N SER A 130 -12.19 0.18 -18.42
CA SER A 130 -13.63 0.00 -18.64
C SER A 130 -14.15 -1.33 -18.08
N TRP A 131 -13.28 -2.34 -17.98
CA TRP A 131 -13.62 -3.65 -17.43
C TRP A 131 -14.25 -3.56 -16.04
N ASN A 132 -15.53 -3.93 -15.92
CA ASN A 132 -16.29 -3.89 -14.67
C ASN A 132 -16.28 -2.53 -13.95
N GLN A 133 -16.12 -1.40 -14.66
CA GLN A 133 -15.93 -0.06 -14.05
C GLN A 133 -17.03 0.37 -13.07
N HIS A 134 -18.28 -0.11 -13.24
CA HIS A 134 -19.41 0.21 -12.37
C HIS A 134 -19.53 -0.72 -11.14
N LYS A 135 -18.65 -1.72 -11.00
CA LYS A 135 -18.67 -2.66 -9.88
C LYS A 135 -17.74 -2.18 -8.77
N LEU A 136 -18.21 -2.22 -7.52
CA LEU A 136 -17.38 -1.87 -6.35
C LEU A 136 -16.38 -2.99 -5.97
N PHE A 137 -16.55 -4.20 -6.50
CA PHE A 137 -15.81 -5.41 -6.13
C PHE A 137 -14.98 -5.99 -7.29
N ARG A 138 -14.49 -5.12 -8.19
CA ARG A 138 -13.66 -5.49 -9.37
C ARG A 138 -12.52 -6.44 -9.06
N ARG A 139 -11.80 -6.20 -7.96
CA ARG A 139 -10.67 -7.05 -7.54
C ARG A 139 -11.10 -8.49 -7.23
N ARG A 140 -12.27 -8.68 -6.61
CA ARG A 140 -12.79 -10.03 -6.33
C ARG A 140 -13.07 -10.76 -7.64
N LEU A 141 -13.76 -10.10 -8.58
CA LEU A 141 -14.04 -10.65 -9.90
C LEU A 141 -12.75 -11.02 -10.63
N PHE A 142 -11.73 -10.16 -10.54
CA PHE A 142 -10.45 -10.42 -11.18
C PHE A 142 -9.78 -11.66 -10.58
N SER A 143 -9.80 -11.81 -9.25
CA SER A 143 -9.25 -12.99 -8.59
C SER A 143 -10.01 -14.27 -8.93
N GLU A 144 -11.34 -14.21 -9.06
CA GLU A 144 -12.18 -15.34 -9.50
C GLU A 144 -11.85 -15.75 -10.95
N GLU A 145 -11.78 -14.78 -11.87
CA GLU A 145 -11.45 -15.01 -13.27
C GLU A 145 -10.01 -15.52 -13.45
N LEU A 146 -9.05 -14.92 -12.74
CA LEU A 146 -7.66 -15.39 -12.69
C LEU A 146 -7.58 -16.84 -12.20
N GLY A 147 -8.23 -17.14 -11.07
CA GLY A 147 -8.26 -18.49 -10.51
C GLY A 147 -8.82 -19.51 -11.49
N ASN A 148 -9.96 -19.20 -12.11
CA ASN A 148 -10.59 -20.04 -13.14
C ASN A 148 -9.65 -20.25 -14.33
N SER A 149 -9.08 -19.19 -14.90
CA SER A 149 -8.19 -19.28 -16.06
C SER A 149 -6.97 -20.17 -15.82
N MET A 150 -6.40 -20.14 -14.60
CA MET A 150 -5.24 -20.95 -14.24
C MET A 150 -5.58 -22.44 -14.12
N ILE A 151 -6.81 -22.78 -13.72
CA ILE A 151 -7.21 -24.17 -13.50
C ILE A 151 -7.96 -24.78 -14.69
N SER A 152 -8.54 -23.98 -15.60
CA SER A 152 -9.37 -24.47 -16.72
C SER A 152 -8.68 -25.56 -17.54
N ALA A 153 -7.43 -25.35 -17.95
CA ALA A 153 -6.69 -26.36 -18.72
C ALA A 153 -6.48 -27.67 -17.95
N ALA A 154 -6.24 -27.59 -16.64
CA ALA A 154 -6.10 -28.76 -15.77
C ALA A 154 -7.45 -29.47 -15.55
N ILE A 155 -8.55 -28.73 -15.44
CA ILE A 155 -9.91 -29.28 -15.36
C ILE A 155 -10.25 -30.04 -16.64
N LEU A 156 -9.99 -29.44 -17.81
CA LEU A 156 -10.25 -30.08 -19.11
C LEU A 156 -9.44 -31.36 -19.28
N ARG A 157 -8.15 -31.36 -18.95
CA ARG A 157 -7.33 -32.59 -18.92
C ARG A 157 -7.85 -33.62 -17.92
N ARG A 158 -8.54 -33.16 -16.87
CA ARG A 158 -9.10 -34.00 -15.82
C ARG A 158 -10.54 -34.44 -16.08
N GLN A 159 -11.11 -34.13 -17.25
CA GLN A 159 -12.35 -34.71 -17.74
C GLN A 159 -12.15 -36.20 -18.04
N HIS A 160 -12.02 -36.97 -16.98
CA HIS A 160 -12.15 -38.41 -17.01
C HIS A 160 -13.48 -38.71 -16.32
N LEU A 161 -14.20 -39.69 -16.84
CA LEU A 161 -15.31 -40.25 -16.10
C LEU A 161 -14.79 -40.69 -14.71
N PRO A 162 -15.54 -40.41 -13.64
CA PRO A 162 -15.22 -40.94 -12.33
C PRO A 162 -14.88 -42.42 -12.41
N ARG A 163 -13.80 -42.85 -11.74
CA ARG A 163 -13.40 -44.28 -11.76
C ARG A 163 -14.52 -45.21 -11.27
N ALA A 164 -15.41 -44.71 -10.42
CA ALA A 164 -16.59 -45.42 -9.97
C ALA A 164 -17.66 -45.44 -11.07
N ARG A 165 -18.06 -46.65 -11.52
CA ARG A 165 -19.03 -46.85 -12.61
C ARG A 165 -20.34 -46.08 -12.43
N ILE A 166 -20.84 -45.97 -11.20
CA ILE A 166 -22.09 -45.25 -10.89
C ILE A 166 -21.94 -43.75 -11.16
N ALA A 167 -20.82 -43.16 -10.71
CA ALA A 167 -20.55 -41.75 -10.93
C ALA A 167 -20.21 -41.45 -12.39
N ALA A 168 -19.59 -42.39 -13.11
CA ALA A 168 -19.42 -42.31 -14.57
C ALA A 168 -20.75 -42.28 -15.32
N ALA A 169 -21.67 -43.20 -15.00
CA ALA A 169 -22.99 -43.26 -15.62
C ALA A 169 -23.81 -41.97 -15.36
N LEU A 170 -23.80 -41.48 -14.11
CA LEU A 170 -24.49 -40.22 -13.75
C LEU A 170 -23.94 -39.01 -14.52
N VAL A 171 -22.61 -38.92 -14.67
CA VAL A 171 -21.97 -37.82 -15.43
C VAL A 171 -22.30 -37.93 -16.92
N GLN A 172 -22.45 -39.14 -17.46
CA GLN A 172 -22.85 -39.36 -18.87
C GLN A 172 -24.33 -39.02 -19.12
N GLU A 173 -25.23 -39.23 -18.15
CA GLU A 173 -26.65 -38.87 -18.28
C GLU A 173 -26.91 -37.36 -18.21
N LEU A 174 -26.00 -36.59 -17.59
CA LEU A 174 -26.11 -35.14 -17.39
C LEU A 174 -25.43 -34.30 -18.48
N GLN A 175 -24.74 -34.95 -19.44
CA GLN A 175 -24.10 -34.32 -20.60
C GLN A 175 -25.01 -34.37 -21.83
#